data_AF-A0A0E3LQY8-F1
#
_entry.id   AF-A0A0E3LQY8-F1
#
_cell.length_a   1.000
_cell.length_b   1.000
_cell.length_c   1.000
_cell.angle_alpha   90.00
_cell.angle_beta   90.00
_cell.angle_gamma   90.00
#
_symmetry.space_group_name_H-M   'P 1'
#
loop_
_entity.id
_entity.type
_entity.pdbx_description
1 polymer ?
#
loop_
_entity_poly.entity_id
_entity_poly.type
_entity_poly.pdbx_seq_one_letter_code
_entity_poly.pdbx_strand_id
1 'polypeptide(L)'
;MIVRLVAVYNDEDEKYHIYITNIQKDILNAKDIANLYGARWDIELLFKELKSKYALDVLETKNVQVIEALIWTAILTLIVSRRIYSLVRNSITYPKKMARYTQLRWSTIFAENASDLLTVILYMCGIQRTFETIMSVYESQALDPHVNRERFRDEWFE
;
A
#
# COMPACT_ATOMS: atom_id res chain seq x y z
N MET A 1 4.80 -20.81 29.10
CA MET A 1 3.66 -20.33 28.31
C MET A 1 2.85 -21.55 27.89
N ILE A 2 1.57 -21.64 28.28
CA ILE A 2 0.72 -22.77 27.88
C ILE A 2 0.20 -22.48 26.48
N VAL A 3 0.34 -23.45 25.58
CA VAL A 3 -0.18 -23.42 24.21
C VAL A 3 -1.10 -24.61 24.01
N ARG A 4 -2.05 -24.49 23.08
CA ARG A 4 -2.89 -25.60 22.63
C ARG A 4 -2.79 -25.76 21.12
N LEU A 5 -2.98 -26.99 20.69
CA LEU A 5 -3.14 -27.36 19.30
C LEU A 5 -4.64 -27.39 18.96
N VAL A 6 -4.99 -26.81 17.83
CA VAL A 6 -6.34 -26.77 17.29
C VAL A 6 -6.31 -27.39 15.90
N ALA A 7 -7.17 -28.38 15.66
CA ALA A 7 -7.34 -28.98 14.34
C ALA A 7 -8.79 -28.75 13.87
N VAL A 8 -8.95 -28.19 12.68
CA VAL A 8 -10.26 -27.96 12.04
C VAL A 8 -10.23 -28.66 10.69
N TYR A 9 -11.20 -29.53 10.44
CA TYR A 9 -11.35 -30.16 9.13
C TYR A 9 -11.80 -29.11 8.11
N ASN A 10 -11.11 -29.02 6.99
CA ASN A 10 -11.47 -28.18 5.86
C ASN A 10 -11.99 -29.08 4.74
N ASP A 11 -13.26 -28.88 4.35
CA ASP A 11 -13.93 -29.68 3.32
C ASP A 11 -13.40 -29.40 1.90
N GLU A 12 -12.91 -28.19 1.63
CA GLU A 12 -12.36 -27.81 0.31
C GLU A 12 -10.99 -28.45 0.06
N ASP A 13 -10.17 -28.52 1.11
CA ASP A 13 -8.83 -29.10 1.07
C ASP A 13 -8.81 -30.61 1.43
N GLU A 14 -9.95 -31.18 1.78
CA GLU A 14 -10.14 -32.57 2.27
C GLU A 14 -9.14 -32.97 3.38
N LYS A 15 -8.77 -32.04 4.25
CA LYS A 15 -7.75 -32.26 5.29
C LYS A 15 -7.96 -31.41 6.54
N TYR A 16 -7.34 -31.83 7.64
CA TYR A 16 -7.28 -31.01 8.85
C TYR A 16 -6.25 -29.88 8.72
N HIS A 17 -6.70 -28.65 8.94
CA HIS A 17 -5.83 -27.50 9.17
C HIS A 17 -5.48 -27.42 10.66
N ILE A 18 -4.18 -27.37 10.94
CA ILE A 18 -3.64 -27.41 12.29
C ILE A 18 -3.06 -26.04 12.66
N TYR A 19 -3.44 -25.55 13.83
CA TYR A 19 -3.03 -24.25 14.36
C TYR A 19 -2.49 -24.42 15.79
N ILE A 20 -1.48 -23.62 16.15
CA ILE A 20 -0.97 -23.53 17.52
C ILE A 20 -1.32 -22.15 18.05
N THR A 21 -1.94 -22.09 19.22
CA THR A 21 -2.35 -20.82 19.84
C THR A 21 -2.18 -20.85 21.35
N ASN A 22 -1.87 -19.71 21.94
CA ASN A 22 -1.92 -19.48 23.37
C ASN A 22 -3.29 -18.92 23.84
N ILE A 23 -4.22 -18.65 22.91
CA ILE A 23 -5.57 -18.18 23.23
C ILE A 23 -6.35 -19.33 23.85
N GLN A 24 -6.94 -19.10 25.02
CA GLN A 24 -7.68 -20.11 25.76
C GLN A 24 -9.02 -20.49 25.08
N LYS A 25 -9.54 -21.68 25.40
CA LYS A 25 -10.71 -22.28 24.71
C LYS A 25 -12.02 -21.55 25.03
N ASP A 26 -12.12 -21.01 26.23
CA ASP A 26 -13.21 -20.16 26.70
C ASP A 26 -13.25 -18.80 25.99
N ILE A 27 -12.12 -18.32 25.46
CA ILE A 27 -12.04 -17.07 24.69
C ILE A 27 -12.39 -17.31 23.21
N LEU A 28 -11.70 -18.24 22.55
CA LEU A 28 -11.96 -18.58 21.14
C LEU A 28 -12.09 -20.09 20.95
N ASN A 29 -13.10 -20.52 20.21
CA ASN A 29 -13.23 -21.93 19.84
C ASN A 29 -12.33 -22.27 18.63
N ALA A 30 -12.31 -23.54 18.23
CA ALA A 30 -11.47 -24.01 17.14
C ALA A 30 -11.78 -23.34 15.79
N LYS A 31 -13.07 -23.13 15.49
CA LYS A 31 -13.54 -22.49 14.25
C LYS A 31 -13.17 -21.01 14.23
N ASP A 32 -13.27 -20.32 15.36
CA ASP A 32 -12.86 -18.91 15.45
C ASP A 32 -11.35 -18.74 15.27
N ILE A 33 -10.54 -19.67 15.80
CA ILE A 33 -9.10 -19.70 15.55
C ILE A 33 -8.80 -19.88 14.06
N ALA A 34 -9.47 -20.81 13.39
CA ALA A 34 -9.30 -20.99 11.95
C ALA A 34 -9.70 -19.74 11.15
N ASN A 35 -10.82 -19.10 11.50
CA ASN A 35 -11.24 -17.82 10.89
C ASN A 35 -10.23 -16.70 11.12
N LEU A 36 -9.71 -16.57 12.35
CA LEU A 36 -8.69 -15.59 12.69
C LEU A 36 -7.40 -15.82 11.90
N TYR A 37 -6.98 -17.07 11.74
CA TYR A 37 -5.88 -17.42 10.85
C TYR A 37 -6.16 -17.11 9.39
N GLY A 38 -7.42 -17.09 8.96
CA GLY A 38 -7.84 -16.59 7.65
C GLY A 38 -7.44 -15.13 7.43
N ALA A 39 -7.49 -14.29 8.47
CA ALA A 39 -7.06 -12.89 8.40
C ALA A 39 -5.56 -12.72 8.14
N ARG A 40 -4.74 -13.78 8.26
CA ARG A 40 -3.33 -13.78 7.82
C ARG A 40 -3.19 -13.42 6.35
N TRP A 41 -4.17 -13.78 5.51
CA TRP A 41 -4.20 -13.42 4.10
C TRP A 41 -4.24 -11.90 3.88
N ASP A 42 -4.89 -11.15 4.77
CA ASP A 42 -4.93 -9.69 4.69
C ASP A 42 -3.52 -9.08 4.79
N ILE A 43 -2.61 -9.71 5.55
CA ILE A 43 -1.21 -9.28 5.65
C ILE A 43 -0.49 -9.48 4.30
N GLU A 44 -0.70 -10.63 3.64
CA GLU A 44 -0.13 -10.88 2.31
C GLU A 44 -0.65 -9.89 1.28
N LEU A 45 -1.96 -9.61 1.30
CA LEU A 45 -2.58 -8.61 0.43
C LEU A 45 -2.03 -7.20 0.69
N LEU A 46 -1.79 -6.85 1.95
CA LEU A 46 -1.18 -5.57 2.33
C LEU A 46 0.24 -5.43 1.77
N PHE A 47 1.07 -6.47 1.88
CA PHE A 47 2.41 -6.44 1.29
C PHE A 47 2.37 -6.42 -0.24
N LYS A 48 1.42 -7.15 -0.85
CA LYS A 48 1.20 -7.10 -2.30
C LYS A 48 0.83 -5.70 -2.77
N GLU A 49 -0.03 -5.00 -2.03
CA GLU A 49 -0.39 -3.61 -2.29
C GLU A 49 0.81 -2.66 -2.17
N LEU A 50 1.54 -2.72 -1.05
CA LEU A 50 2.71 -1.87 -0.81
C LEU A 50 3.76 -2.00 -1.93
N LYS A 51 4.05 -3.23 -2.35
CA LYS A 51 4.96 -3.51 -3.47
C LYS A 51 4.39 -2.99 -4.78
N SER A 52 3.24 -3.52 -5.21
CA SER A 52 2.71 -3.28 -6.56
C SER A 52 2.16 -1.87 -6.82
N LYS A 53 1.76 -1.12 -5.78
CA LYS A 53 1.12 0.21 -5.95
C LYS A 53 1.87 1.34 -5.28
N TYR A 54 2.63 1.06 -4.22
CA TYR A 54 3.37 2.07 -3.47
C TYR A 54 4.89 1.89 -3.57
N ALA A 55 5.34 1.16 -4.60
CA ALA A 55 6.73 1.03 -5.04
C ALA A 55 7.72 0.53 -3.98
N LEU A 56 7.24 -0.24 -2.99
CA LEU A 56 8.11 -0.77 -1.93
C LEU A 56 9.14 -1.80 -2.45
N ASP A 57 8.90 -2.39 -3.63
CA ASP A 57 9.81 -3.34 -4.28
C ASP A 57 10.75 -2.71 -5.33
N VAL A 58 10.62 -1.40 -5.60
CA VAL A 58 11.45 -0.67 -6.57
C VAL A 58 12.23 0.44 -5.86
N LEU A 59 13.32 0.07 -5.20
CA LEU A 59 14.23 1.00 -4.51
C LEU A 59 15.61 0.93 -5.17
N GLU A 60 15.83 1.77 -6.19
CA GLU A 60 17.08 1.80 -6.97
C GLU A 60 18.16 2.66 -6.30
N THR A 61 18.46 2.40 -5.03
CA THR A 61 19.50 3.12 -4.29
C THR A 61 20.17 2.21 -3.26
N LYS A 62 21.44 2.49 -2.96
CA LYS A 62 22.22 1.82 -1.92
C LYS A 62 22.31 2.64 -0.63
N ASN A 63 21.82 3.88 -0.66
CA ASN A 63 21.84 4.76 0.50
C ASN A 63 20.75 4.33 1.50
N VAL A 64 21.17 3.90 2.69
CA VAL A 64 20.27 3.35 3.72
C VAL A 64 19.24 4.39 4.17
N GLN A 65 19.64 5.65 4.32
CA GLN A 65 18.76 6.73 4.75
C GLN A 65 17.66 7.01 3.71
N VAL A 66 18.01 6.95 2.42
CA VAL A 66 17.03 7.09 1.33
C VAL A 66 16.08 5.89 1.30
N ILE A 67 16.59 4.66 1.48
CA ILE A 67 15.77 3.44 1.58
C ILE A 67 14.76 3.58 2.72
N GLU A 68 15.20 3.96 3.92
CA GLU A 68 14.33 4.15 5.07
C GLU A 68 13.25 5.20 4.79
N ALA A 69 13.62 6.34 4.22
CA ALA A 69 12.67 7.40 3.86
C ALA A 69 11.60 6.92 2.87
N LEU A 70 11.99 6.13 1.86
CA LEU A 70 11.05 5.56 0.88
C LEU A 70 10.12 4.52 1.50
N ILE A 71 10.62 3.67 2.41
CA ILE A 71 9.79 2.73 3.18
C ILE A 71 8.74 3.50 3.99
N TRP A 72 9.16 4.55 4.71
CA TRP A 72 8.24 5.39 5.48
C TRP A 72 7.20 6.08 4.59
N THR A 73 7.61 6.55 3.41
CA THR A 73 6.71 7.18 2.44
C THR A 73 5.65 6.19 1.94
N ALA A 74 6.03 4.95 1.62
CA ALA A 74 5.09 3.92 1.21
C ALA A 74 4.07 3.59 2.32
N ILE A 75 4.53 3.49 3.57
CA ILE A 75 3.65 3.25 4.74
C ILE A 75 2.69 4.43 4.94
N LEU A 76 3.17 5.67 4.86
CA LEU A 76 2.33 6.87 4.97
C LEU A 76 1.28 6.91 3.86
N THR A 77 1.67 6.63 2.62
CA THR A 77 0.74 6.55 1.47
C THR A 77 -0.33 5.49 1.72
N LEU A 78 0.04 4.31 2.24
CA LEU A 78 -0.92 3.26 2.61
C LEU A 78 -1.92 3.75 3.68
N ILE A 79 -1.44 4.44 4.72
CA ILE A 79 -2.30 4.96 5.79
C ILE A 79 -3.30 5.98 5.24
N VAL A 80 -2.84 6.93 4.43
CA VAL A 80 -3.70 7.95 3.80
C VAL A 80 -4.72 7.29 2.87
N SER A 81 -4.27 6.37 2.01
CA SER A 81 -5.13 5.58 1.12
C SER A 81 -6.21 4.82 1.90
N ARG A 82 -5.85 4.15 2.99
CA ARG A 82 -6.80 3.41 3.85
C ARG A 82 -7.80 4.34 4.54
N ARG A 83 -7.37 5.52 4.96
CA ARG A 83 -8.28 6.50 5.56
C ARG A 83 -9.34 6.96 4.57
N ILE A 84 -8.93 7.31 3.35
CA ILE A 84 -9.86 7.72 2.29
C ILE A 84 -10.76 6.56 1.88
N TYR A 85 -10.20 5.35 1.72
CA TYR A 85 -10.99 4.13 1.48
C TYR A 85 -12.08 3.95 2.53
N SER A 86 -11.76 4.13 3.82
CA SER A 86 -12.75 4.02 4.88
C SER A 86 -13.86 5.06 4.74
N LEU A 87 -13.54 6.31 4.37
CA LEU A 87 -14.54 7.36 4.13
C LEU A 87 -15.46 7.00 2.95
N VAL A 88 -14.87 6.58 1.83
CA VAL A 88 -15.62 6.17 0.63
C VAL A 88 -16.47 4.93 0.90
N ARG A 89 -15.93 3.94 1.62
CA ARG A 89 -16.67 2.72 1.95
C ARG A 89 -17.84 3.00 2.88
N ASN A 90 -17.65 3.87 3.87
CA ASN A 90 -18.67 4.20 4.87
C ASN A 90 -19.78 5.10 4.31
N SER A 91 -19.56 5.80 3.19
CA SER A 91 -20.61 6.57 2.51
C SER A 91 -21.54 5.71 1.64
N ILE A 92 -21.24 4.42 1.45
CA ILE A 92 -22.04 3.51 0.62
C ILE A 92 -23.21 2.93 1.43
N THR A 93 -24.44 3.24 0.99
CA THR A 93 -25.67 2.78 1.67
C THR A 93 -26.07 1.34 1.32
N TYR A 94 -25.42 0.68 0.34
CA TYR A 94 -25.84 -0.63 -0.20
C TYR A 94 -24.90 -1.78 0.20
N PRO A 95 -25.29 -2.68 1.14
CA PRO A 95 -24.41 -3.73 1.64
C PRO A 95 -23.87 -4.70 0.58
N LYS A 96 -24.71 -5.08 -0.40
CA LYS A 96 -24.29 -5.97 -1.50
C LYS A 96 -23.21 -5.34 -2.39
N LYS A 97 -23.16 -4.01 -2.49
CA LYS A 97 -22.10 -3.32 -3.23
C LYS A 97 -20.82 -3.22 -2.41
N MET A 98 -20.92 -3.05 -1.08
CA MET A 98 -19.74 -2.94 -0.20
C MET A 98 -18.79 -4.15 -0.31
N ALA A 99 -19.33 -5.36 -0.45
CA ALA A 99 -18.52 -6.58 -0.60
C ALA A 99 -17.59 -6.57 -1.83
N ARG A 100 -17.89 -5.75 -2.84
CA ARG A 100 -17.11 -5.64 -4.08
C ARG A 100 -16.01 -4.58 -4.02
N TYR A 101 -15.97 -3.74 -2.98
CA TYR A 101 -14.93 -2.73 -2.79
C TYR A 101 -13.71 -3.39 -2.16
N THR A 102 -12.94 -4.12 -2.95
CA THR A 102 -11.72 -4.77 -2.44
C THR A 102 -10.59 -3.75 -2.23
N GLN A 103 -9.73 -3.99 -1.25
CA GLN A 103 -8.58 -3.14 -0.95
C GLN A 103 -7.62 -3.04 -2.15
N LEU A 104 -7.38 -4.14 -2.88
CA LEU A 104 -6.53 -4.14 -4.07
C LEU A 104 -7.11 -3.33 -5.24
N ARG A 105 -8.43 -3.37 -5.46
CA ARG A 105 -9.06 -2.54 -6.48
C ARG A 105 -8.98 -1.07 -6.08
N TRP A 106 -9.24 -0.78 -4.81
CA TRP A 106 -9.11 0.57 -4.27
C TRP A 106 -7.70 1.13 -4.45
N SER A 107 -6.66 0.38 -4.10
CA SER A 107 -5.27 0.86 -4.17
C SER A 107 -4.84 1.22 -5.59
N THR A 108 -5.36 0.50 -6.58
CA THR A 108 -5.18 0.83 -8.00
C THR A 108 -5.81 2.18 -8.34
N ILE A 109 -7.09 2.38 -8.00
CA ILE A 109 -7.80 3.63 -8.26
C ILE A 109 -7.15 4.80 -7.52
N PHE A 110 -6.77 4.61 -6.26
CA PHE A 110 -6.11 5.63 -5.46
C PHE A 110 -4.79 6.07 -6.09
N ALA A 111 -3.94 5.14 -6.50
CA ALA A 111 -2.66 5.44 -7.13
C ALA A 111 -2.83 6.18 -8.47
N GLU A 112 -3.77 5.73 -9.31
CA GLU A 112 -4.08 6.36 -10.60
C GLU A 112 -4.60 7.80 -10.47
N ASN A 113 -5.28 8.12 -9.36
CA ASN A 113 -5.90 9.43 -9.11
C ASN A 113 -5.13 10.27 -8.06
N ALA A 114 -3.95 9.85 -7.65
CA ALA A 114 -3.18 10.53 -6.60
C ALA A 114 -2.79 11.97 -7.00
N SER A 115 -2.50 12.19 -8.29
CA SER A 115 -2.18 13.52 -8.82
C SER A 115 -3.36 14.49 -8.73
N ASP A 116 -4.58 14.00 -8.97
CA ASP A 116 -5.80 14.79 -8.88
C ASP A 116 -6.12 15.13 -7.42
N LEU A 117 -5.95 14.18 -6.51
CA LEU A 117 -6.05 14.44 -5.08
C LEU A 117 -5.06 15.53 -4.64
N LEU A 118 -3.81 15.46 -5.12
CA LEU A 118 -2.83 16.51 -4.85
C LEU A 118 -3.28 17.87 -5.42
N THR A 119 -3.90 17.91 -6.61
CA THR A 119 -4.45 19.15 -7.19
C THR A 119 -5.49 19.77 -6.27
N VAL A 120 -6.40 18.96 -5.73
CA VAL A 120 -7.44 19.43 -4.79
C VAL A 120 -6.81 19.96 -3.49
N ILE A 121 -5.81 19.26 -2.94
CA ILE A 121 -5.11 19.68 -1.72
C ILE A 121 -4.39 21.01 -1.95
N LEU A 122 -3.64 21.15 -3.05
CA LEU A 122 -2.92 22.39 -3.37
C LEU A 122 -3.90 23.57 -3.51
N TYR A 123 -5.03 23.36 -4.17
CA TYR A 123 -6.09 24.36 -4.26
C TYR A 123 -6.60 24.78 -2.88
N MET A 124 -6.85 23.82 -1.97
CA MET A 124 -7.24 24.14 -0.58
C MET A 124 -6.17 24.89 0.20
N CYS A 125 -4.89 24.68 -0.11
CA CYS A 125 -3.77 25.42 0.46
C CYS A 125 -3.57 26.81 -0.16
N GLY A 126 -4.39 27.23 -1.13
CA GLY A 126 -4.21 28.47 -1.87
C GLY A 126 -3.05 28.45 -2.86
N ILE A 127 -2.52 27.26 -3.17
CA ILE A 127 -1.45 27.06 -4.14
C ILE A 127 -2.08 26.75 -5.49
N GLN A 128 -2.00 27.69 -6.42
CA GLN A 128 -2.40 27.45 -7.80
C GLN A 128 -1.32 26.68 -8.55
N ARG A 129 -1.70 25.59 -9.23
CA ARG A 129 -0.85 24.99 -10.28
C ARG A 129 -0.96 25.85 -11.54
N THR A 130 -0.14 26.88 -11.64
CA THR A 130 0.01 27.65 -12.87
C THR A 130 1.00 26.98 -13.82
N PHE A 131 1.08 27.45 -15.06
CA PHE A 131 2.06 26.99 -16.04
C PHE A 131 3.50 27.08 -15.46
N GLU A 132 3.82 28.19 -14.80
CA GLU A 132 5.14 28.45 -14.21
C GLU A 132 5.47 27.45 -13.10
N THR A 133 4.50 27.13 -12.23
CA THR A 133 4.71 26.13 -11.17
C THR A 133 4.92 24.72 -11.72
N ILE A 134 4.31 24.39 -12.86
CA ILE A 134 4.52 23.09 -13.51
C ILE A 134 5.88 23.05 -14.21
N MET A 135 6.25 24.12 -14.92
CA MET A 135 7.54 24.22 -15.59
C MET A 135 8.72 24.17 -14.61
N SER A 136 8.62 24.84 -13.46
CA SER A 136 9.68 24.78 -12.44
C SER A 136 9.87 23.38 -11.84
N VAL A 137 8.78 22.62 -11.69
CA VAL A 137 8.86 21.21 -11.32
C VAL A 137 9.57 20.41 -12.42
N TYR A 138 9.22 20.61 -13.69
CA TYR A 138 9.87 19.89 -14.78
C TYR A 138 11.36 20.21 -14.89
N GLU A 139 11.74 21.49 -14.82
CA GLU A 139 13.15 21.90 -14.84
C GLU A 139 13.94 21.28 -13.69
N SER A 140 13.37 21.27 -12.47
CA SER A 140 14.05 20.70 -11.31
C SER A 140 14.12 19.17 -11.32
N GLN A 141 13.07 18.48 -11.81
CA GLN A 141 12.97 17.02 -11.79
C GLN A 141 13.56 16.35 -13.04
N ALA A 142 13.65 17.06 -14.17
CA ALA A 142 14.23 16.51 -15.39
C ALA A 142 15.76 16.46 -15.35
N LEU A 143 16.40 17.21 -14.43
CA LEU A 143 17.84 17.18 -14.24
C LEU A 143 18.27 15.81 -13.68
N ASP A 144 19.06 15.05 -14.44
CA ASP A 144 19.57 13.75 -13.98
C ASP A 144 20.48 13.97 -12.74
N PRO A 145 20.12 13.42 -11.57
CA PRO A 145 20.91 13.58 -10.35
C PRO A 145 22.27 12.88 -10.41
N HIS A 146 22.51 11.99 -11.39
CA HIS A 146 23.79 11.31 -11.58
C HIS A 146 24.78 12.20 -12.31
N VAL A 147 25.36 13.17 -11.58
CA VAL A 147 26.31 14.17 -12.11
C VAL A 147 27.51 13.51 -12.82
N ASN A 148 27.98 12.37 -12.33
CA ASN A 148 29.17 11.68 -12.85
C ASN A 148 28.86 10.61 -13.91
N ARG A 149 27.63 10.53 -14.42
CA ARG A 149 27.26 9.56 -15.45
C ARG A 149 27.80 10.03 -16.80
N GLU A 150 28.71 9.25 -17.41
CA GLU A 150 29.16 9.50 -18.79
C GLU A 150 27.95 9.54 -19.73
N ARG A 151 27.83 10.61 -20.52
CA ARG A 151 26.78 10.73 -21.52
C ARG A 151 27.43 10.73 -22.89
N PHE A 152 26.88 9.88 -23.75
CA PHE A 152 27.33 9.73 -25.14
C PHE A 152 27.42 11.05 -25.92
N ARG A 153 26.60 12.06 -25.55
CA ARG A 153 26.55 13.36 -26.23
C ARG A 153 27.30 14.46 -25.48
N ASP A 154 28.05 14.18 -24.41
CA ASP A 154 28.76 15.22 -23.67
C ASP A 154 29.74 15.99 -24.58
N GLU A 155 30.36 15.30 -25.55
CA GLU A 155 31.24 15.89 -26.57
C GLU A 155 30.51 16.79 -27.61
N TRP A 156 29.17 16.79 -27.66
CA TRP A 156 28.39 17.59 -28.63
C TRP A 156 28.07 18.99 -28.13
N PHE A 157 28.38 19.28 -26.86
CA PHE A 157 28.06 20.54 -26.18
C PHE A 157 29.30 21.38 -25.87
N GLU A 158 30.44 21.12 -26.53
CA GLU A 158 31.64 21.98 -26.53
C GLU A 158 31.46 23.26 -27.36
#